data_AF-A0A3D4I169-F1
#
_entry.id   AF-A0A3D4I169-F1
#
_cell.length_a   1.000
_cell.length_b   1.000
_cell.length_c   1.000
_cell.angle_alpha   90.00
_cell.angle_beta   90.00
_cell.angle_gamma   90.00
#
_symmetry.space_group_name_H-M   'P 1'
#
loop_
_entity.id
_entity.type
_entity.pdbx_description
1 polymer ?
#
loop_
_entity_poly.entity_id
_entity_poly.type
_entity_poly.pdbx_seq_one_letter_code
_entity_poly.pdbx_strand_id
1 'polypeptide(L)' 'VFIPVFPGTNCEYDSARAFEKAGAETSTLVINNLTPAGITESIEKMAEEIKCSQIIMIPGGFSGGDEP' A
#
# COMPACT_ATOMS: atom_id res chain seq x y z
N VAL A 1 7.62 -2.58 7.36
CA VAL A 1 6.76 -3.32 6.39
C VAL A 1 5.92 -2.31 5.68
N PHE A 2 6.11 -2.17 4.37
CA PHE A 2 5.35 -1.24 3.57
C PHE A 2 4.10 -1.91 2.98
N ILE A 3 2.96 -1.25 3.10
CA ILE A 3 1.64 -1.73 2.66
C ILE A 3 1.04 -0.70 1.70
N PRO A 4 1.23 -0.83 0.38
CA PRO A 4 0.56 0.03 -0.60
C PRO A 4 -0.93 -0.26 -0.63
N VAL A 5 -1.75 0.79 -0.65
CA VAL A 5 -3.21 0.72 -0.65
C VAL A 5 -3.71 1.26 -1.98
N PHE A 6 -4.25 0.36 -2.81
CA PHE A 6 -4.81 0.70 -4.10
C PHE A 6 -6.32 0.97 -3.98
N PRO A 7 -6.91 1.72 -4.92
CA PRO A 7 -8.37 1.82 -5.03
C PRO A 7 -9.03 0.44 -5.08
N GLY A 8 -9.85 0.11 -4.09
CA GLY A 8 -10.51 -1.20 -3.94
C GLY A 8 -9.81 -2.19 -3.00
N THR A 9 -8.62 -1.87 -2.47
CA THR A 9 -8.02 -2.58 -1.34
C THR A 9 -8.93 -2.48 -0.10
N ASN A 10 -9.02 -3.55 0.70
CA ASN A 10 -9.88 -3.57 1.91
C ASN A 10 -9.31 -4.32 3.12
N CYS A 11 -8.09 -4.87 3.01
CA CYS A 11 -7.45 -5.67 4.07
C CYS A 11 -6.18 -5.00 4.63
N GLU A 12 -5.92 -3.73 4.33
CA GLU A 12 -4.72 -2.98 4.71
C GLU A 12 -4.57 -2.84 6.23
N TYR A 13 -5.66 -2.54 6.95
CA TYR A 13 -5.63 -2.39 8.40
C TYR A 13 -5.41 -3.73 9.13
N ASP A 14 -6.03 -4.80 8.63
CA ASP A 14 -5.85 -6.12 9.22
C ASP A 14 -4.44 -6.66 8.97
N SER A 15 -3.90 -6.40 7.78
CA SER A 15 -2.51 -6.71 7.43
C SER A 15 -1.54 -5.95 8.32
N ALA A 16 -1.69 -4.63 8.45
CA ALA A 16 -0.87 -3.79 9.32
C ALA A 16 -0.88 -4.31 10.77
N ARG A 17 -2.07 -4.54 11.31
CA ARG A 17 -2.25 -5.06 12.67
C ARG A 17 -1.59 -6.43 12.88
N ALA A 18 -1.62 -7.31 11.88
CA ALA A 18 -0.98 -8.62 11.96
C ALA A 18 0.56 -8.49 12.03
N PHE A 19 1.15 -7.62 11.22
CA PHE A 19 2.59 -7.34 11.24
C PHE A 19 3.02 -6.64 12.54
N GLU A 20 2.26 -5.66 13.01
CA GLU A 20 2.53 -4.96 14.27
C GLU A 20 2.50 -5.91 15.47
N LYS A 21 1.53 -6.83 15.51
CA LYS A 21 1.48 -7.89 16.54
C LYS A 21 2.70 -8.81 16.51
N ALA A 22 3.34 -8.97 15.35
CA ALA A 22 4.58 -9.72 15.20
C ALA A 22 5.84 -8.87 15.49
N GLY A 23 5.67 -7.61 15.90
CA GLY A 23 6.77 -6.70 16.26
C GLY A 23 7.35 -5.89 15.11
N ALA A 24 6.69 -5.87 13.94
CA ALA A 24 7.14 -5.05 12.82
C ALA A 24 6.54 -3.65 12.87
N GLU A 25 7.31 -2.65 12.44
CA GLU A 25 6.79 -1.31 12.14
C GLU A 25 6.14 -1.32 10.75
N THR A 26 4.96 -0.71 10.62
CA THR A 26 4.21 -0.68 9.35
C THR A 26 4.03 0.74 8.84
N SER A 27 4.11 0.91 7.53
CA SER A 27 3.74 2.14 6.82
C SER A 27 2.72 1.81 5.74
N THR A 28 1.72 2.69 5.58
CA THR A 28 0.70 2.56 4.54
C THR A 28 0.75 3.78 3.62
N LEU A 29 0.55 3.56 2.32
CA LEU A 29 0.45 4.63 1.33
C LEU A 29 -0.77 4.40 0.44
N VAL A 30 -1.73 5.33 0.50
CA VAL A 30 -2.89 5.32 -0.40
C VAL A 30 -2.47 5.91 -1.75
N ILE A 31 -2.62 5.12 -2.81
CA ILE A 31 -2.32 5.55 -4.18
C ILE A 31 -3.42 6.51 -4.67
N ASN A 32 -3.03 7.74 -4.97
CA ASN A 32 -3.93 8.73 -5.55
C ASN A 32 -4.07 8.53 -7.06
N ASN A 33 -5.15 7.87 -7.48
CA ASN A 33 -5.45 7.65 -8.88
C ASN A 33 -6.44 8.67 -9.49
N LEU A 34 -6.74 9.77 -8.80
CA LEU A 34 -7.72 10.76 -9.26
C LEU A 34 -7.22 11.59 -10.45
N THR A 35 -5.90 11.76 -10.59
CA THR A 35 -5.28 12.50 -11.69
C THR A 35 -3.96 11.85 -12.11
N PRO A 36 -3.48 12.07 -13.35
CA PRO A 36 -2.17 11.58 -13.78
C PRO A 36 -1.02 12.09 -12.89
N ALA A 37 -1.09 13.35 -12.43
CA ALA A 37 -0.08 13.90 -11.53
C ALA A 37 -0.09 13.22 -10.16
N GLY A 38 -1.29 12.92 -9.62
CA GLY A 38 -1.43 12.18 -8.36
C GLY A 38 -0.87 10.77 -8.45
N ILE A 39 -1.00 10.11 -9.60
CA ILE A 39 -0.41 8.78 -9.85
C ILE A 39 1.12 8.89 -9.81
N THR A 40 1.71 9.84 -10.55
CA THR A 40 3.16 10.05 -10.59
C THR A 40 3.72 10.34 -9.20
N GLU A 41 3.11 11.24 -8.44
CA GLU A 41 3.53 11.56 -7.06
C GLU A 41 3.44 10.34 -6.13
N SER A 42 2.37 9.55 -6.26
CA SER A 42 2.20 8.33 -5.47
C SER A 42 3.26 7.28 -5.81
N ILE A 43 3.64 7.15 -7.08
CA ILE A 43 4.71 6.25 -7.53
C ILE A 43 6.07 6.67 -6.94
N GLU A 44 6.38 7.97 -6.94
CA GLU A 44 7.61 8.49 -6.34
C GLU A 44 7.67 8.18 -4.84
N LYS A 45 6.59 8.45 -4.09
CA LYS A 45 6.48 8.11 -2.67
C LYS A 45 6.60 6.60 -2.43
N MET A 46 5.94 5.80 -3.26
CA MET A 46 6.01 4.34 -3.20
C MET A 46 7.45 3.84 -3.39
N ALA A 47 8.19 4.41 -4.35
CA ALA A 47 9.58 4.06 -4.59
C ALA A 47 10.47 4.37 -3.37
N GLU A 48 10.26 5.50 -2.69
CA GLU A 48 10.99 5.84 -1.47
C GLU A 48 10.63 4.91 -0.29
N GLU A 49 9.35 4.60 -0.09
CA GLU A 49 8.89 3.66 0.94
C GLU A 49 9.48 2.26 0.73
N ILE A 50 9.55 1.80 -0.52
CA ILE A 50 10.16 0.51 -0.88
C ILE A 50 11.64 0.49 -0.52
N LYS A 51 12.39 1.56 -0.81
CA LYS A 51 13.83 1.65 -0.47
C LYS A 51 14.07 1.58 1.03
N CYS A 52 13.16 2.13 1.83
CA CYS A 52 13.25 2.17 3.28
C CYS A 52 12.66 0.94 3.98
N SER A 53 12.07 0.00 3.24
CA SER A 53 11.34 -1.14 3.78
C SER A 53 12.00 -2.49 3.48
N GLN A 54 11.96 -3.37 4.47
CA GLN A 54 12.51 -4.73 4.38
C GLN A 54 11.49 -5.74 3.84
N ILE A 55 10.19 -5.42 3.92
CA ILE A 55 9.08 -6.27 3.48
C ILE A 55 8.04 -5.37 2.82
N ILE A 56 7.54 -5.81 1.67
CA ILE A 56 6.36 -5.26 1.02
C ILE A 56 5.22 -6.27 1.20
N MET A 57 4.12 -5.84 1.78
CA MET A 57 2.89 -6.63 1.91
C MET A 57 1.85 -6.04 0.98
N ILE A 58 1.40 -6.82 -0.01
CA ILE A 58 0.30 -6.41 -0.90
C ILE A 58 -1.01 -6.88 -0.25
N PRO A 59 -1.83 -5.95 0.27
CA PRO A 59 -3.08 -6.30 0.92
C PRO A 59 -4.11 -6.84 -0.09
N GLY A 60 -4.93 -7.78 0.37
CA GLY A 60 -6.07 -8.26 -0.39
C GLY A 60 -7.17 -7.20 -0.58
N GLY A 61 -8.09 -7.50 -1.47
CA GLY A 61 -9.25 -6.67 -1.77
C GLY A 61 -9.74 -6.91 -3.19
N PHE A 62 -10.45 -5.91 -3.71
CA PHE A 62 -11.00 -5.87 -5.06
C PHE A 62 -10.35 -4.71 -5.82
N SER A 63 -9.02 -4.66 -5.83
CA SER A 63 -8.28 -3.54 -6.42
C SER A 63 -8.61 -3.40 -7.91
N GLY A 64 -8.97 -2.19 -8.35
CA GLY A 64 -9.46 -1.98 -9.73
C GLY A 64 -10.85 -2.58 -10.00
N GLY A 65 -11.61 -2.95 -8.96
CA GLY A 65 -12.92 -3.58 -9.10
C GLY A 65 -12.87 -5.03 -9.62
N ASP A 66 -11.71 -5.69 -9.51
CA ASP A 66 -11.40 -6.97 -10.18
C ASP A 66 -11.53 -6.92 -11.72
N GLU A 67 -11.56 -5.72 -12.31
CA GLU A 67 -11.48 -5.55 -13.75
C GLU A 67 -10.02 -5.74 -14.22
N PRO A 68 -9.79 -6.50 -15.31
CA PRO A 68 -8.45 -6.77 -15.84
C PRO A 68 -7.76 -5.53 -16.45
#